data_AF-D3DJ11-F1
#
_entry.id   AF-D3DJ11-F1
#
_cell.length_a   1.000
_cell.length_b   1.000
_cell.length_c   1.000
_cell.angle_alpha   90.00
_cell.angle_beta   90.00
_cell.angle_gamma   90.00
#
_symmetry.space_group_name_H-M   'P 1'
#
loop_
_entity.id
_entity.type
_entity.pdbx_description
1 polymer ?
#
loop_
_entity_poly.entity_id
_entity_poly.type
_entity_poly.pdbx_seq_one_letter_code
_entity_poly.pdbx_strand_id
1 'polypeptide(L)'
;MKRVLFLFSLFLLSMAEPVKLSKNIHIKVIDAEGITHHLRGISCNGRDYLKVSEGSIEYSIPFESIKHIKVLSQKEGILDINVELTNGIERRISVSANTYCTSQSELGKASFYIKDVRDIFIEKGEQR
;
A
#
# COMPACT_ATOMS: atom_id res chain seq x y z
N MET A 1 58.69 -2.52 10.15
CA MET A 1 57.29 -2.97 10.26
C MET A 1 56.46 -1.87 10.90
N LYS A 2 55.82 -1.02 10.11
CA LYS A 2 54.92 0.05 10.55
C LYS A 2 54.08 0.51 9.35
N ARG A 3 52.76 0.32 9.39
CA ARG A 3 51.74 1.38 9.24
C ARG A 3 50.35 0.74 9.20
N VAL A 4 49.54 1.17 10.16
CA VAL A 4 48.10 0.95 10.32
C VAL A 4 47.36 2.02 9.50
N LEU A 5 46.07 1.74 9.22
CA LEU A 5 44.92 2.63 8.87
C LEU A 5 44.30 2.25 7.52
N PHE A 6 43.15 1.55 7.56
CA PHE A 6 41.78 2.11 7.62
C PHE A 6 41.31 2.60 6.25
N LEU A 7 40.39 1.83 5.67
CA LEU A 7 39.38 2.24 4.68
C LEU A 7 38.29 1.16 4.85
N PHE A 8 37.40 1.23 5.83
CA PHE A 8 36.22 2.11 5.76
C PHE A 8 35.73 2.25 4.31
N SER A 9 35.45 1.12 3.64
CA SER A 9 34.59 1.13 2.47
C SER A 9 33.18 1.40 2.96
N LEU A 10 32.95 2.71 3.13
CA LEU A 10 31.69 3.41 3.17
C LEU A 10 30.52 2.50 2.84
N PHE A 11 29.76 2.18 3.88
CA PHE A 11 28.32 1.95 3.79
C PHE A 11 27.75 3.05 2.89
N LEU A 12 27.61 2.73 1.60
CA LEU A 12 26.68 3.41 0.70
C LEU A 12 25.30 3.06 1.25
N LEU A 13 24.93 3.73 2.33
CA LEU A 13 23.56 3.86 2.77
C LEU A 13 22.85 4.49 1.59
N SER A 14 22.25 3.63 0.77
CA SER A 14 21.19 4.00 -0.14
C SER A 14 20.15 4.69 0.75
N MET A 15 20.21 6.02 0.77
CA MET A 15 19.13 6.84 1.28
C MET A 15 17.99 6.58 0.30
N ALA A 16 17.19 5.55 0.60
CA ALA A 16 15.92 5.34 -0.06
C ALA A 16 15.15 6.65 0.11
N GLU A 17 14.96 7.37 -1.01
CA GLU A 17 14.23 8.63 -0.98
C GLU A 17 12.89 8.42 -0.29
N PRO A 18 12.47 9.35 0.59
CA PRO A 18 11.19 9.22 1.27
C PRO A 18 10.09 9.16 0.22
N VAL A 19 9.31 8.08 0.27
CA VAL A 19 8.17 7.83 -0.61
C VAL A 19 7.25 9.05 -0.54
N LYS A 20 7.19 9.81 -1.63
CA LYS A 20 6.27 10.95 -1.76
C LYS A 20 4.87 10.38 -1.88
N LEU A 21 4.18 10.23 -0.74
CA LEU A 21 2.75 9.95 -0.72
C LEU A 21 2.04 11.01 -1.58
N SER A 22 1.31 10.59 -2.60
CA SER A 22 0.48 11.48 -3.42
C SER A 22 -0.52 12.17 -2.48
N LYS A 23 -0.26 13.44 -2.17
CA LYS A 23 -0.98 14.22 -1.15
C LYS A 23 -2.45 14.46 -1.50
N ASN A 24 -2.86 14.13 -2.73
CA ASN A 24 -4.19 14.41 -3.27
C ASN A 24 -5.13 13.20 -3.23
N ILE A 25 -4.66 12.06 -2.70
CA ILE A 25 -5.50 10.87 -2.56
C ILE A 25 -6.12 10.89 -1.16
N HIS A 26 -7.45 10.86 -1.08
CA HIS A 26 -8.18 10.56 0.14
C HIS A 26 -8.60 9.10 0.10
N ILE A 27 -8.53 8.42 1.23
CA ILE A 27 -9.01 7.04 1.33
C ILE A 27 -9.95 6.87 2.51
N LYS A 28 -10.91 5.98 2.35
CA LYS A 28 -11.76 5.49 3.42
C LYS A 28 -11.48 4.01 3.60
N VAL A 29 -10.93 3.66 4.76
CA VAL A 29 -10.65 2.27 5.14
C VAL A 29 -11.73 1.82 6.11
N ILE A 30 -12.34 0.68 5.85
CA ILE A 30 -13.22 0.01 6.80
C ILE A 30 -12.48 -1.23 7.28
N ASP A 31 -12.19 -1.30 8.57
CA ASP A 31 -11.48 -2.42 9.16
C ASP A 31 -12.36 -3.69 9.24
N ALA A 32 -11.77 -4.81 9.66
CA ALA A 32 -12.50 -6.07 9.83
C ALA A 32 -13.61 -6.00 10.91
N GLU A 33 -13.50 -5.08 11.87
CA GLU A 33 -14.51 -4.84 12.92
C GLU A 33 -15.65 -3.92 12.45
N GLY A 34 -15.51 -3.31 11.27
CA GLY A 34 -16.48 -2.39 10.69
C GLY A 34 -16.26 -0.92 11.04
N ILE A 35 -15.16 -0.58 11.72
CA ILE A 35 -14.79 0.81 12.05
C ILE A 35 -14.29 1.50 10.79
N THR A 36 -14.77 2.72 10.56
CA THR A 36 -14.41 3.53 9.39
C THR A 36 -13.34 4.54 9.74
N HIS A 37 -12.30 4.60 8.91
CA HIS A 37 -11.18 5.53 9.03
C HIS A 37 -11.05 6.38 7.76
N HIS A 38 -11.07 7.70 7.93
CA HIS A 38 -10.79 8.64 6.86
C HIS A 38 -9.31 9.03 6.91
N LEU A 39 -8.58 8.67 5.85
CA LEU A 39 -7.14 8.85 5.78
C LEU A 39 -6.73 9.57 4.48
N ARG A 40 -5.48 10.04 4.43
CA ARG A 40 -4.89 10.78 3.31
C ARG A 40 -3.60 10.11 2.85
N GLY A 41 -3.49 9.93 1.55
CA GLY A 41 -2.46 9.12 0.91
C GLY A 41 -2.65 7.63 1.19
N ILE A 42 -1.91 6.79 0.47
CA ILE A 42 -1.73 5.39 0.84
C ILE A 42 -0.41 4.93 0.27
N SER A 43 0.33 4.15 1.06
CA SER A 43 1.50 3.44 0.58
C SER A 43 1.57 2.07 1.20
N CYS A 44 1.64 1.03 0.38
CA CYS A 44 1.79 -0.34 0.83
C CYS A 44 3.19 -0.84 0.53
N ASN A 45 3.85 -1.43 1.53
CA ASN A 45 5.24 -1.88 1.49
C ASN A 45 6.21 -0.79 1.00
N GLY A 46 5.93 0.48 1.34
CA GLY A 46 6.73 1.64 0.89
C GLY A 46 6.57 1.98 -0.59
N ARG A 47 5.47 1.58 -1.24
CA ARG A 47 5.19 1.87 -2.66
C ARG A 47 3.87 2.61 -2.79
N ASP A 48 3.71 3.39 -3.84
CA ASP A 48 2.51 4.15 -4.23
C ASP A 48 1.59 3.37 -5.19
N TYR A 49 1.81 2.06 -5.28
CA TYR A 49 0.99 1.11 -6.00
C TYR A 49 0.77 -0.14 -5.16
N LEU A 50 -0.29 -0.87 -5.49
CA LEU A 50 -0.56 -2.19 -4.95
C LEU A 50 0.12 -3.24 -5.82
N LYS A 51 1.02 -4.03 -5.23
CA LYS A 51 1.59 -5.22 -5.89
C LYS A 51 0.63 -6.40 -5.70
N VAL A 52 0.19 -6.99 -6.79
CA VAL A 52 -0.82 -8.07 -6.81
C VAL A 52 -0.37 -9.18 -7.75
N SER A 53 -0.97 -10.36 -7.64
CA SER A 53 -0.72 -11.51 -8.51
C SER A 53 -2.00 -12.05 -9.12
N GLU A 54 -1.91 -12.45 -10.39
CA GLU A 54 -2.92 -13.23 -11.09
C GLU A 54 -2.23 -14.48 -11.68
N GLY A 55 -2.46 -15.63 -11.05
CA GLY A 55 -1.68 -16.84 -11.34
C GLY A 55 -0.19 -16.62 -11.06
N SER A 56 0.64 -16.81 -12.09
CA SER A 56 2.09 -16.65 -12.01
C SER A 56 2.59 -15.26 -12.39
N ILE A 57 1.69 -14.31 -12.72
CA ILE A 57 2.05 -12.97 -13.16
C ILE A 57 1.84 -11.99 -12.02
N GLU A 58 2.83 -11.14 -11.78
CA GLU A 58 2.74 -10.03 -10.83
C GLU A 58 2.44 -8.71 -11.55
N TYR A 59 1.53 -7.92 -11.00
CA TYR A 59 1.17 -6.60 -11.49
C TYR A 59 1.43 -5.54 -10.42
N SER A 60 1.69 -4.33 -10.88
CA SER A 60 1.79 -3.12 -10.06
C SER A 60 0.65 -2.19 -10.45
N ILE A 61 -0.39 -2.11 -9.62
CA ILE A 61 -1.56 -1.28 -9.89
C ILE A 61 -1.41 0.04 -9.11
N PRO A 62 -1.23 1.19 -9.77
CA PRO A 62 -1.15 2.49 -9.10
C PRO A 62 -2.39 2.73 -8.23
N PHE A 63 -2.23 3.24 -7.01
CA PHE A 63 -3.40 3.54 -6.17
C PHE A 63 -4.33 4.58 -6.82
N GLU A 64 -3.79 5.45 -7.67
CA GLU A 64 -4.56 6.44 -8.43
C GLU A 64 -5.50 5.86 -9.50
N SER A 65 -5.29 4.60 -9.92
CA SER A 65 -6.18 3.92 -10.86
C SER A 65 -7.18 2.99 -10.17
N ILE A 66 -7.06 2.80 -8.86
CA ILE A 66 -7.97 1.97 -8.06
C ILE A 66 -9.08 2.87 -7.50
N LYS A 67 -10.31 2.36 -7.54
CA LYS A 67 -11.50 2.97 -6.93
C LYS A 67 -11.87 2.27 -5.63
N HIS A 68 -11.86 0.93 -5.62
CA HIS A 68 -12.24 0.13 -4.45
C HIS A 68 -11.42 -1.16 -4.37
N ILE A 69 -11.03 -1.52 -3.17
CA ILE A 69 -10.43 -2.82 -2.83
C ILE A 69 -11.33 -3.46 -1.78
N LYS A 70 -11.79 -4.68 -2.04
CA LYS A 70 -12.57 -5.48 -1.10
C LYS A 70 -11.84 -6.77 -0.78
N VAL A 71 -11.65 -7.06 0.50
CA VAL A 71 -11.11 -8.34 0.94
C VAL A 71 -12.19 -9.40 0.89
N LEU A 72 -11.91 -10.52 0.20
CA LEU A 72 -12.87 -11.59 -0.03
C LEU A 72 -12.60 -12.79 0.87
N SER A 73 -11.35 -13.24 0.91
CA SER A 73 -10.93 -14.40 1.70
C SER A 73 -9.43 -14.42 1.92
N GLN A 74 -8.99 -15.19 2.92
CA GLN A 74 -7.59 -15.42 3.22
C GLN A 74 -7.30 -16.92 3.26
N LYS A 75 -6.23 -17.35 2.59
CA LYS A 75 -5.75 -18.73 2.63
C LYS A 75 -4.22 -18.76 2.56
N GLU A 76 -3.58 -19.46 3.50
CA GLU A 76 -2.14 -19.77 3.44
C GLU A 76 -1.22 -18.54 3.22
N GLY A 77 -1.55 -17.39 3.82
CA GLY A 77 -0.77 -16.16 3.70
C GLY A 77 -1.03 -15.35 2.41
N ILE A 78 -1.96 -15.80 1.58
CA ILE A 78 -2.47 -15.09 0.42
C ILE A 78 -3.87 -14.55 0.75
N LEU A 79 -4.12 -13.32 0.32
CA LEU A 79 -5.41 -12.65 0.38
C LEU A 79 -6.00 -12.58 -1.02
N ASP A 80 -7.23 -13.06 -1.19
CA ASP A 80 -8.02 -12.78 -2.38
C ASP A 80 -8.78 -11.48 -2.18
N ILE A 81 -8.63 -10.58 -3.14
CA ILE A 81 -9.26 -9.27 -3.14
C ILE A 81 -10.03 -9.05 -4.45
N ASN A 82 -11.13 -8.31 -4.39
CA ASN A 82 -11.70 -7.69 -5.58
C ASN A 82 -11.13 -6.27 -5.70
N VAL A 83 -10.58 -5.93 -6.86
CA VAL A 83 -10.11 -4.58 -7.16
C VAL A 83 -10.99 -4.01 -8.26
N GLU A 84 -11.70 -2.92 -7.94
CA GLU A 84 -12.41 -2.09 -8.91
C GLU A 84 -11.50 -0.93 -9.31
N LEU A 85 -11.23 -0.80 -10.61
CA LEU A 85 -10.46 0.30 -11.17
C LEU A 85 -11.36 1.48 -11.52
N THR A 86 -10.79 2.67 -11.64
CA THR A 86 -11.54 3.90 -11.95
C THR A 86 -12.22 3.88 -13.33
N ASN A 87 -11.80 3.00 -14.24
CA ASN A 87 -12.42 2.78 -15.54
C ASN A 87 -13.57 1.74 -15.51
N GLY A 88 -13.96 1.27 -14.33
CA GLY A 88 -15.04 0.30 -14.13
C GLY A 88 -14.63 -1.17 -14.31
N ILE A 89 -13.35 -1.45 -14.57
CA ILE A 89 -12.87 -2.84 -14.62
C ILE A 89 -12.81 -3.39 -13.20
N GLU A 90 -13.45 -4.53 -12.97
CA GLU A 90 -13.34 -5.30 -11.73
C GLU A 90 -12.53 -6.58 -11.97
N ARG A 91 -11.60 -6.87 -11.05
CA ARG A 91 -10.78 -8.09 -11.09
C ARG A 91 -10.64 -8.70 -9.70
N ARG A 92 -10.89 -10.01 -9.62
CA ARG A 92 -10.47 -10.82 -8.48
C ARG A 92 -9.02 -11.23 -8.66
N ILE A 93 -8.17 -10.78 -7.77
CA ILE A 93 -6.72 -11.00 -7.80
C ILE A 93 -6.21 -11.27 -6.40
N SER A 94 -4.98 -11.75 -6.31
CA SER A 94 -4.37 -12.12 -5.04
C SER A 94 -3.32 -11.09 -4.61
N VAL A 95 -3.15 -10.94 -3.30
CA VAL A 95 -2.13 -10.09 -2.68
C VAL A 95 -1.56 -10.80 -1.47
N SER A 96 -0.33 -10.49 -1.06
CA SER A 96 0.22 -11.04 0.18
C SER A 96 -0.60 -10.54 1.39
N ALA A 97 -0.99 -11.45 2.28
CA ALA A 97 -1.65 -11.08 3.53
C ALA A 97 -0.78 -10.20 4.45
N ASN A 98 0.54 -10.23 4.24
CA ASN A 98 1.51 -9.40 4.97
C ASN A 98 1.74 -8.03 4.32
N THR A 99 0.91 -7.63 3.36
CA THR A 99 1.00 -6.30 2.75
C THR A 99 0.66 -5.23 3.79
N TYR A 100 1.70 -4.50 4.20
CA TYR A 100 1.63 -3.46 5.22
C TYR A 100 1.42 -2.10 4.56
N CYS A 101 0.36 -1.41 4.92
CA CYS A 101 0.00 -0.11 4.38
C CYS A 101 0.14 0.98 5.44
N THR A 102 0.52 2.17 4.98
CA THR A 102 0.63 3.38 5.77
C THR A 102 -0.11 4.52 5.10
N SER A 103 -0.65 5.40 5.92
CA SER A 103 -1.43 6.55 5.50
C SER A 103 -1.35 7.64 6.56
N GLN A 104 -1.80 8.86 6.23
CA GLN A 104 -1.94 9.94 7.20
C GLN A 104 -3.38 10.02 7.70
N SER A 105 -3.58 10.11 9.01
CA SER A 105 -4.86 10.45 9.65
C SER A 105 -4.76 11.82 10.33
N GLU A 106 -5.88 12.30 10.87
CA GLU A 106 -5.91 13.51 11.69
C GLU A 106 -5.12 13.38 13.00
N LEU A 107 -4.99 12.15 13.52
CA LEU A 107 -4.25 11.87 14.76
C LEU A 107 -2.75 11.66 14.53
N GLY A 108 -2.33 11.39 13.29
CA GLY A 108 -0.94 11.09 12.97
C GLY A 108 -0.80 10.05 11.86
N LYS A 109 0.28 9.28 11.87
CA LYS A 109 0.50 8.22 10.89
C LYS A 109 -0.36 7.00 11.25
N ALA A 110 -1.21 6.58 10.33
CA ALA A 110 -1.96 5.33 10.40
C ALA A 110 -1.20 4.21 9.70
N SER A 111 -1.30 3.01 10.26
CA SER A 111 -0.59 1.81 9.82
C SER A 111 -1.48 0.59 9.99
N PHE A 112 -1.60 -0.24 8.96
CA PHE A 112 -2.47 -1.42 8.98
C PHE A 112 -1.98 -2.47 7.97
N TYR A 113 -2.38 -3.73 8.15
CA TYR A 113 -2.21 -4.76 7.11
C TYR A 113 -3.49 -4.91 6.30
N ILE A 114 -3.39 -5.25 5.01
CA ILE A 114 -4.58 -5.44 4.16
C ILE A 114 -5.47 -6.58 4.69
N LYS A 115 -4.89 -7.62 5.30
CA LYS A 115 -5.67 -8.71 5.90
C LYS A 115 -6.61 -8.28 7.04
N ASP A 116 -6.30 -7.15 7.69
CA ASP A 116 -7.05 -6.64 8.83
C ASP A 116 -8.12 -5.61 8.41
N VAL A 117 -8.28 -5.39 7.09
CA VAL A 117 -9.30 -4.49 6.54
C VAL A 117 -10.33 -5.25 5.72
N ARG A 118 -11.55 -4.72 5.68
CA ARG A 118 -12.64 -5.24 4.86
C ARG A 118 -12.69 -4.53 3.51
N ASP A 119 -12.65 -3.20 3.54
CA ASP A 119 -12.81 -2.35 2.36
C ASP A 119 -11.83 -1.17 2.37
N ILE A 120 -11.29 -0.80 1.21
CA ILE A 120 -10.54 0.44 0.99
C ILE A 120 -11.16 1.15 -0.21
N PHE A 121 -11.75 2.33 0.01
CA PHE A 121 -12.25 3.21 -1.04
C PHE A 121 -11.23 4.32 -1.28
N ILE A 122 -10.96 4.60 -2.55
CA ILE A 122 -10.03 5.64 -2.96
C ILE A 122 -10.81 6.78 -3.61
N GLU A 123 -10.73 7.95 -3.00
CA GLU A 123 -11.42 9.17 -3.38
C GLU A 123 -10.36 10.17 -3.87
N LYS A 124 -10.39 10.54 -5.15
CA LYS A 124 -9.54 11.64 -5.64
C LYS A 124 -10.10 12.94 -5.10
N GLY A 125 -9.30 13.69 -4.34
CA GLY A 125 -9.67 15.05 -3.96
C GLY A 125 -9.77 15.89 -5.22
N GLU A 126 -10.95 16.45 -5.52
CA GLU A 126 -11.06 17.50 -6.53
C GLU A 126 -10.16 18.66 -6.12
N GLN A 127 -9.18 19.01 -6.97
CA GLN A 127 -8.59 20.34 -6.94
C GLN A 127 -9.71 21.31 -7.34
N ARG A 128 -10.38 21.90 -6.35
CA ARG A 128 -11.17 23.12 -6.55
C ARG A 128 -10.26 24.34 -6.48
#